data_AF-A0A060SS72-F1
#
_entry.id   AF-A0A060SS72-F1
#
_cell.length_a   1.000
_cell.length_b   1.000
_cell.length_c   1.000
_cell.angle_alpha   90.00
_cell.angle_beta   90.00
_cell.angle_gamma   90.00
#
_symmetry.space_group_name_H-M   'P 1'
#
loop_
_entity.id
_entity.type
_entity.pdbx_description
1 polymer ?
#
loop_
_entity_poly.entity_id
_entity_poly.type
_entity_poly.pdbx_seq_one_letter_code
_entity_poly.pdbx_strand_id
1 'polypeptide(L)'
;MDGLLTFDALDYHPEASNAYKAHLAQRNQKAYYAGPLIPARHPAPPAGDARGAQESMQFLERQLEERGVRSVIYVSFGSQYWPQDPAKLAAALDLLVEQKIPFIMSRPSAAAKLSDDLIQRLSGNPDIYLGNWLPQQAILDHPATGWCLTHGGHNTVLECIHFGIPMMIWPITADQPVNAVHLSYNAKMAYELIEVRNGVGAGVIHRTGKAPLGTIDAVRDELRSVLARAFGEDGAAKRQRVLRLREVLAGAWAENGVARREVGEFLDDVTTMPAA
;
A
#
# COMPACT_ATOMS: atom_id res chain seq x y z
N MET A 1 6.78 -10.78 29.44
CA MET A 1 6.57 -11.07 28.01
C MET A 1 7.67 -12.05 27.63
N ASP A 2 7.33 -13.27 27.28
CA ASP A 2 8.32 -14.36 27.13
C ASP A 2 8.89 -14.44 25.70
N GLY A 3 8.20 -13.80 24.76
CA GLY A 3 8.64 -13.61 23.38
C GLY A 3 7.61 -12.79 22.59
N LEU A 4 7.88 -12.61 21.30
CA LEU A 4 7.01 -11.94 20.34
C LEU A 4 6.78 -12.84 19.13
N LEU A 5 5.52 -12.98 18.72
CA LEU A 5 5.16 -13.43 17.38
C LEU A 5 4.68 -12.20 16.60
N THR A 6 5.31 -11.90 15.47
CA THR A 6 4.90 -10.82 14.57
C THR A 6 4.40 -11.37 13.24
N PHE A 7 3.44 -10.69 12.63
CA PHE A 7 2.90 -11.03 11.30
C PHE A 7 3.64 -10.32 10.16
N ASP A 8 4.67 -9.53 10.48
CA ASP A 8 5.59 -8.94 9.51
C ASP A 8 6.48 -10.01 8.88
N ALA A 9 6.95 -9.76 7.66
CA ALA A 9 7.93 -10.59 7.01
C ALA A 9 9.34 -10.13 7.40
N LEU A 10 10.19 -11.05 7.88
CA LEU A 10 11.55 -10.69 8.33
C LEU A 10 12.32 -9.91 7.25
N ASP A 11 12.20 -10.37 6.01
CA ASP A 11 12.87 -9.80 4.84
C ASP A 11 12.21 -8.52 4.27
N TYR A 12 11.08 -8.07 4.83
CA TYR A 12 10.52 -6.74 4.48
C TYR A 12 11.46 -5.61 4.92
N HIS A 13 12.10 -5.78 6.09
CA HIS A 13 13.12 -4.87 6.59
C HIS A 13 14.21 -5.64 7.38
N PRO A 14 15.09 -6.40 6.70
CA PRO A 14 15.96 -7.39 7.35
C PRO A 14 16.92 -6.77 8.37
N GLU A 15 17.43 -5.56 8.14
CA GLU A 15 18.30 -4.87 9.10
C GLU A 15 17.59 -4.59 10.44
N ALA A 16 16.43 -3.93 10.40
CA ALA A 16 15.63 -3.65 11.60
C ALA A 16 15.14 -4.94 12.26
N SER A 17 14.69 -5.92 11.47
CA SER A 17 14.24 -7.21 11.99
C SER A 17 15.35 -7.93 12.76
N ASN A 18 16.55 -8.02 12.19
CA ASN A 18 17.69 -8.67 12.83
C ASN A 18 18.18 -7.89 14.06
N ALA A 19 18.21 -6.56 13.99
CA ALA A 19 18.57 -5.72 15.15
C ALA A 19 17.57 -5.89 16.29
N TYR A 20 16.28 -5.97 15.98
CA TYR A 20 15.23 -6.19 16.98
C TYR A 20 15.31 -7.58 17.61
N LYS A 21 15.53 -8.63 16.80
CA LYS A 21 15.79 -9.99 17.30
C LYS A 21 17.00 -10.03 18.23
N ALA A 22 18.11 -9.38 17.86
CA ALA A 22 19.30 -9.29 18.69
C ALA A 22 19.03 -8.55 20.03
N HIS A 23 18.22 -7.50 20.00
CA HIS A 23 17.83 -6.75 21.19
C HIS A 23 16.97 -7.57 22.17
N LEU A 24 16.05 -8.38 21.66
CA LEU A 24 15.25 -9.29 22.49
C LEU A 24 16.10 -10.43 23.06
N ALA A 25 17.05 -10.96 22.27
CA ALA A 25 17.96 -12.00 22.72
C ALA A 25 18.80 -11.56 23.95
N GLN A 26 19.17 -10.27 24.04
CA GLN A 26 19.84 -9.72 25.24
C GLN A 26 19.01 -9.83 26.53
N ARG A 27 17.70 -10.04 26.41
CA ARG A 27 16.74 -10.22 27.51
C ARG A 27 16.25 -11.65 27.64
N ASN A 28 16.91 -12.60 26.97
CA ASN A 28 16.46 -14.00 26.84
C ASN A 28 15.04 -14.12 26.27
N GLN A 29 14.63 -13.18 25.42
CA GLN A 29 13.37 -13.19 24.70
C GLN A 29 13.62 -13.53 23.23
N LYS A 30 12.62 -14.14 22.57
CA LYS A 30 12.67 -14.45 21.13
C LYS A 30 11.63 -13.65 20.36
N ALA A 31 11.94 -13.33 19.11
CA ALA A 31 10.95 -12.83 18.14
C ALA A 31 10.87 -13.79 16.95
N TYR A 32 9.64 -14.10 16.59
CA TYR A 32 9.25 -15.00 15.50
C TYR A 32 8.49 -14.23 14.44
N TYR A 33 8.92 -14.33 13.19
CA TYR A 33 8.32 -13.67 12.04
C TYR A 33 7.45 -14.66 11.27
N ALA A 34 6.15 -14.40 11.25
CA ALA A 34 5.15 -15.22 10.56
C ALA A 34 4.65 -14.58 9.26
N GLY A 35 5.34 -13.57 8.72
CA GLY A 35 4.93 -12.88 7.50
C GLY A 35 5.68 -13.30 6.23
N PRO A 36 5.15 -12.92 5.05
CA PRO A 36 3.89 -12.21 4.88
C PRO A 36 2.69 -13.17 4.94
N LEU A 37 1.59 -12.73 5.54
CA LEU A 37 0.33 -13.48 5.61
C LEU A 37 -0.65 -13.01 4.52
N ILE A 38 -0.38 -13.38 3.27
CA ILE A 38 -1.28 -13.08 2.14
C ILE A 38 -2.25 -14.24 1.92
N PRO A 39 -3.58 -13.99 1.88
CA PRO A 39 -4.56 -15.03 1.55
C PRO A 39 -4.29 -15.65 0.18
N ALA A 40 -4.27 -16.99 0.11
CA ALA A 40 -4.07 -17.72 -1.15
C ALA A 40 -5.25 -17.62 -2.13
N ARG A 41 -6.41 -17.15 -1.66
CA ARG A 41 -7.61 -16.96 -2.48
C ARG A 41 -8.12 -15.54 -2.32
N HIS A 42 -8.59 -14.97 -3.41
CA HIS A 42 -9.31 -13.70 -3.37
C HIS A 42 -10.58 -13.87 -2.51
N PRO A 43 -10.81 -12.97 -1.54
CA PRO A 43 -12.03 -13.00 -0.76
C PRO A 43 -13.24 -12.79 -1.68
N ALA A 44 -14.30 -13.56 -1.46
CA ALA A 44 -15.56 -13.33 -2.13
C ALA A 44 -16.10 -11.93 -1.77
N PRO A 45 -16.77 -11.23 -2.70
CA PRO A 45 -17.42 -9.96 -2.38
C PRO A 45 -18.41 -10.11 -1.22
N PRO A 46 -18.48 -9.13 -0.30
CA PRO A 46 -19.57 -9.07 0.68
C PRO A 46 -20.95 -9.07 0.01
N ALA A 47 -21.97 -9.49 0.75
CA ALA A 47 -23.35 -9.47 0.26
C ALA A 47 -23.76 -8.04 -0.13
N GLY A 48 -24.13 -7.84 -1.39
CA GLY A 48 -24.46 -6.53 -1.97
C GLY A 48 -23.38 -5.92 -2.86
N ASP A 49 -22.13 -6.38 -2.76
CA ASP A 49 -20.99 -5.81 -3.52
C ASP A 49 -20.60 -6.62 -4.76
N ALA A 50 -21.27 -7.75 -5.02
CA ALA A 50 -20.97 -8.63 -6.16
C ALA A 50 -21.04 -7.91 -7.52
N ARG A 51 -22.03 -7.02 -7.68
CA ARG A 51 -22.17 -6.22 -8.90
C ARG A 51 -21.00 -5.25 -9.08
N GLY A 52 -20.64 -4.51 -8.02
CA GLY A 52 -19.52 -3.58 -8.06
C GLY A 52 -18.19 -4.29 -8.33
N ALA A 53 -17.99 -5.47 -7.74
CA ALA A 53 -16.83 -6.30 -8.03
C ALA A 53 -16.75 -6.70 -9.52
N GLN A 54 -17.86 -7.17 -10.11
CA GLN A 54 -17.90 -7.55 -11.53
C GLN A 54 -17.65 -6.34 -12.45
N GLU A 55 -18.35 -5.23 -12.23
CA GLU A 55 -18.20 -4.01 -13.03
C GLU A 55 -16.79 -3.43 -12.93
N SER A 56 -16.15 -3.55 -11.76
CA SER A 56 -14.77 -3.10 -11.56
C SER A 56 -13.75 -3.89 -12.38
N MET A 57 -13.97 -5.20 -12.55
CA MET A 57 -13.12 -6.01 -13.42
C MET A 57 -13.38 -5.72 -14.90
N GLN A 58 -14.63 -5.50 -15.31
CA GLN A 58 -14.96 -5.05 -16.67
C GLN A 58 -14.32 -3.71 -17.01
N PHE A 59 -14.30 -2.78 -16.05
CA PHE A 59 -13.58 -1.51 -16.19
C PHE A 59 -12.09 -1.76 -16.47
N LEU A 60 -11.44 -2.63 -15.69
CA LEU A 60 -10.03 -2.93 -15.84
C LEU A 60 -9.70 -3.61 -17.18
N GLU A 61 -10.56 -4.51 -17.66
CA GLU A 61 -10.40 -5.15 -18.97
C GLU A 61 -10.51 -4.10 -20.10
N ARG A 62 -11.50 -3.21 -20.05
CA ARG A 62 -11.60 -2.11 -21.02
C ARG A 62 -10.37 -1.23 -21.00
N GLN A 63 -9.87 -0.86 -19.81
CA GLN A 63 -8.66 -0.04 -19.70
C GLN A 63 -7.42 -0.78 -20.22
N LEU A 64 -7.33 -2.10 -20.05
CA LEU A 64 -6.27 -2.90 -20.65
C LEU A 64 -6.33 -2.85 -22.17
N GLU A 65 -7.51 -2.99 -22.77
CA GLU A 65 -7.71 -2.93 -24.22
C GLU A 65 -7.41 -1.54 -24.80
N GLU A 66 -7.89 -0.48 -24.16
CA GLU A 66 -7.80 0.89 -24.67
C GLU A 66 -6.49 1.61 -24.33
N ARG A 67 -5.88 1.30 -23.19
CA ARG A 67 -4.70 2.01 -22.64
C ARG A 67 -3.48 1.12 -22.45
N GLY A 68 -3.65 -0.20 -22.51
CA GLY A 68 -2.57 -1.17 -22.35
C GLY A 68 -2.22 -1.47 -20.89
N VAL A 69 -1.16 -2.26 -20.73
CA VAL A 69 -0.67 -2.73 -19.44
C VAL A 69 -0.20 -1.57 -18.55
N ARG A 70 -0.42 -1.70 -17.24
CA ARG A 70 0.07 -0.79 -16.20
C ARG A 70 -0.35 0.69 -16.39
N SER A 71 -1.49 0.91 -17.03
CA SER A 71 -2.06 2.22 -17.32
C SER A 71 -2.91 2.79 -16.17
N VAL A 72 -3.49 1.92 -15.34
CA VAL A 72 -4.46 2.27 -14.30
C VAL A 72 -3.79 2.52 -12.95
N ILE A 73 -4.23 3.56 -12.24
CA ILE A 73 -3.92 3.75 -10.81
C ILE A 73 -5.06 3.16 -9.96
N TYR A 74 -4.73 2.25 -9.05
CA TYR A 74 -5.64 1.87 -7.97
C TYR A 74 -5.53 2.85 -6.81
N VAL A 75 -6.63 3.42 -6.36
CA VAL A 75 -6.70 4.38 -5.26
C VAL A 75 -7.42 3.77 -4.06
N SER A 76 -6.72 3.61 -2.93
CA SER A 76 -7.28 3.02 -1.71
C SER A 76 -6.60 3.49 -0.43
N PHE A 77 -7.39 4.06 0.48
CA PHE A 77 -6.93 4.49 1.80
C PHE A 77 -7.28 3.49 2.92
N GLY A 78 -7.64 2.26 2.53
CA GLY A 78 -8.03 1.21 3.45
C GLY A 78 -9.45 1.36 3.98
N SER A 79 -9.84 0.46 4.89
CA SER A 79 -11.19 0.42 5.49
C SER A 79 -11.33 1.24 6.76
N GLN A 80 -10.22 1.58 7.42
CA GLN A 80 -10.24 2.30 8.70
C GLN A 80 -9.95 3.78 8.57
N TYR A 81 -9.15 4.18 7.57
CA TYR A 81 -8.62 5.54 7.46
C TYR A 81 -9.10 6.23 6.20
N TRP A 82 -9.04 7.56 6.22
CA TRP A 82 -9.39 8.41 5.09
C TRP A 82 -8.59 9.72 5.16
N PRO A 83 -8.17 10.30 4.02
CA PRO A 83 -7.53 11.62 3.99
C PRO A 83 -8.38 12.66 4.71
N GLN A 84 -7.77 13.35 5.68
CA GLN A 84 -8.48 14.29 6.56
C GLN A 84 -8.82 15.62 5.86
N ASP A 85 -8.06 15.99 4.83
CA ASP A 85 -8.27 17.19 4.03
C ASP A 85 -8.95 16.80 2.70
N PRO A 86 -10.28 17.01 2.58
CA PRO A 86 -11.01 16.64 1.37
C PRO A 86 -10.61 17.51 0.17
N ALA A 87 -10.12 18.74 0.39
CA ALA A 87 -9.70 19.62 -0.70
C ALA A 87 -8.40 19.11 -1.34
N LYS A 88 -7.45 18.62 -0.54
CA LYS A 88 -6.24 17.95 -1.05
C LYS A 88 -6.58 16.69 -1.85
N LEU A 89 -7.50 15.86 -1.35
CA LEU A 89 -7.92 14.65 -2.05
C LEU A 89 -8.61 14.99 -3.38
N ALA A 90 -9.53 15.96 -3.37
CA ALA A 90 -10.18 16.45 -4.58
C ALA A 90 -9.15 16.94 -5.61
N ALA A 91 -8.19 17.77 -5.18
CA ALA A 91 -7.15 18.30 -6.05
C ALA A 91 -6.25 17.21 -6.66
N ALA A 92 -5.97 16.15 -5.89
CA ALA A 92 -5.21 14.99 -6.37
C ALA A 92 -6.00 14.19 -7.41
N LEU A 93 -7.29 13.93 -7.17
CA LEU A 93 -8.16 13.22 -8.12
C LEU A 93 -8.38 14.05 -9.39
N ASP A 94 -8.64 15.35 -9.26
CA ASP A 94 -8.80 16.27 -10.39
C ASP A 94 -7.51 16.30 -11.25
N LEU A 95 -6.33 16.24 -10.64
CA LEU A 95 -5.08 16.14 -11.38
C LEU A 95 -4.95 14.85 -12.20
N LEU A 96 -5.42 13.70 -11.68
CA LEU A 96 -5.46 12.45 -12.45
C LEU A 96 -6.38 12.57 -13.67
N VAL A 97 -7.53 13.23 -13.49
CA VAL A 97 -8.47 13.52 -14.59
C VAL A 97 -7.83 14.45 -15.63
N GLU A 98 -7.22 15.54 -15.20
CA GLU A 98 -6.51 16.49 -16.08
C GLU A 98 -5.41 15.82 -16.91
N GLN A 99 -4.67 14.89 -16.30
CA GLN A 99 -3.61 14.12 -16.97
C GLN A 99 -4.13 12.92 -17.77
N LYS A 100 -5.45 12.68 -17.78
CA LYS A 100 -6.09 11.55 -18.46
C LYS A 100 -5.55 10.20 -18.00
N ILE A 101 -5.24 10.10 -16.70
CA ILE A 101 -4.76 8.86 -16.10
C ILE A 101 -5.97 8.09 -15.56
N PRO A 102 -6.28 6.90 -16.10
CA PRO A 102 -7.42 6.15 -15.64
C PRO A 102 -7.17 5.65 -14.21
N PHE A 103 -8.21 5.67 -13.40
CA PHE A 103 -8.10 5.19 -12.02
C PHE A 103 -9.38 4.50 -11.53
N ILE A 104 -9.16 3.56 -10.63
CA ILE A 104 -10.22 2.84 -9.91
C ILE A 104 -10.03 3.10 -8.43
N MET A 105 -11.09 3.55 -7.76
CA MET A 105 -11.04 3.97 -6.35
C MET A 105 -12.00 3.16 -5.50
N SER A 106 -11.46 2.52 -4.45
CA SER A 106 -12.25 1.89 -3.40
C SER A 106 -12.42 2.83 -2.21
N ARG A 107 -13.62 2.89 -1.63
CA ARG A 107 -13.99 3.76 -0.52
C ARG A 107 -14.66 2.99 0.63
N PRO A 108 -14.03 1.94 1.18
CA PRO A 108 -14.71 1.06 2.15
C PRO A 108 -14.80 1.65 3.56
N SER A 109 -14.11 2.77 3.82
CA SER A 109 -14.16 3.42 5.13
C SER A 109 -15.47 4.17 5.34
N ALA A 110 -16.03 4.07 6.55
CA ALA A 110 -17.16 4.89 6.96
C ALA A 110 -16.84 6.41 6.95
N ALA A 111 -15.55 6.77 7.01
CA ALA A 111 -15.08 8.15 6.91
C ALA A 111 -14.94 8.62 5.45
N ALA A 112 -15.15 7.75 4.45
CA ALA A 112 -14.91 8.02 3.04
C ALA A 112 -15.96 8.96 2.42
N LYS A 113 -15.91 10.23 2.81
CA LYS A 113 -16.80 11.28 2.33
C LYS A 113 -16.13 12.04 1.17
N LEU A 114 -16.78 12.01 0.02
CA LEU A 114 -16.53 12.91 -1.11
C LEU A 114 -17.77 13.80 -1.27
N SER A 115 -17.62 15.00 -1.82
CA SER A 115 -18.79 15.83 -2.14
C SER A 115 -19.59 15.20 -3.29
N ASP A 116 -20.91 15.41 -3.30
CA ASP A 116 -21.78 14.89 -4.36
C ASP A 116 -21.37 15.41 -5.74
N ASP A 117 -20.96 16.68 -5.82
CA ASP A 117 -20.39 17.27 -7.03
C ASP A 117 -19.17 16.48 -7.55
N LEU A 118 -18.20 16.19 -6.66
CA LEU A 118 -17.02 15.43 -7.04
C LEU A 118 -17.39 14.01 -7.48
N ILE A 119 -18.29 13.33 -6.78
CA ILE A 119 -18.77 12.01 -7.17
C ILE A 119 -19.41 12.05 -8.56
N GLN A 120 -20.28 13.03 -8.83
CA GLN A 120 -20.96 13.18 -10.11
C GLN A 120 -19.97 13.45 -11.24
N ARG A 121 -19.00 14.35 -11.03
CA ARG A 121 -17.96 14.66 -12.02
C ARG A 121 -17.10 13.45 -12.34
N LEU A 122 -16.69 12.69 -11.31
CA LEU A 122 -15.85 11.51 -11.50
C LEU A 122 -16.62 10.33 -12.12
N SER A 123 -17.85 10.08 -11.70
CA SER A 123 -18.66 8.95 -12.19
C SER A 123 -19.12 9.13 -13.65
N GLY A 124 -19.13 10.36 -14.16
CA GLY A 124 -19.41 10.64 -15.57
C GLY A 124 -18.25 10.37 -16.53
N ASN A 125 -17.05 10.04 -16.01
CA ASN A 125 -15.86 9.83 -16.82
C ASN A 125 -15.61 8.32 -17.05
N PRO A 126 -15.55 7.83 -18.30
CA PRO A 126 -15.29 6.42 -18.58
C PRO A 126 -13.90 5.94 -18.16
N ASP A 127 -12.95 6.83 -17.89
CA ASP A 127 -11.62 6.48 -17.38
C ASP A 127 -11.59 6.29 -15.86
N ILE A 128 -12.74 6.37 -15.18
CA ILE A 128 -12.83 6.35 -13.72
C ILE A 128 -13.87 5.34 -13.25
N TYR A 129 -13.52 4.55 -12.24
CA TYR A 129 -14.46 3.69 -11.53
C TYR A 129 -14.42 3.98 -10.02
N LEU A 130 -15.57 4.29 -9.43
CA LEU A 130 -15.71 4.51 -7.99
C LEU A 130 -16.56 3.39 -7.38
N GLY A 131 -16.02 2.68 -6.40
CA GLY A 131 -16.73 1.67 -5.62
C GLY A 131 -16.61 1.89 -4.12
N ASN A 132 -17.60 1.42 -3.36
CA ASN A 132 -17.51 1.42 -1.90
C ASN A 132 -16.56 0.31 -1.45
N TRP A 133 -16.91 -0.95 -1.69
CA TRP A 133 -16.00 -2.08 -1.59
C TRP A 133 -15.57 -2.55 -2.98
N LEU A 134 -14.31 -2.95 -3.14
CA LEU A 134 -13.77 -3.51 -4.37
C LEU A 134 -12.84 -4.70 -4.08
N PRO A 135 -12.70 -5.67 -5.01
CA PRO A 135 -11.83 -6.84 -4.81
C PRO A 135 -10.35 -6.45 -4.96
N GLN A 136 -9.78 -5.82 -3.92
CA GLN A 136 -8.43 -5.22 -3.92
C GLN A 136 -7.36 -6.15 -4.51
N GLN A 137 -7.33 -7.43 -4.10
CA GLN A 137 -6.33 -8.37 -4.62
C GLN A 137 -6.50 -8.64 -6.12
N ALA A 138 -7.73 -8.78 -6.62
CA ALA A 138 -7.98 -9.00 -8.04
C ALA A 138 -7.62 -7.74 -8.86
N ILE A 139 -7.87 -6.55 -8.31
CA ILE A 139 -7.45 -5.28 -8.92
C ILE A 139 -5.92 -5.20 -8.98
N LEU A 140 -5.22 -5.52 -7.89
CA LEU A 140 -3.76 -5.47 -7.84
C LEU A 140 -3.10 -6.50 -8.76
N ASP A 141 -3.71 -7.68 -8.94
CA ASP A 141 -3.22 -8.74 -9.84
C ASP A 141 -3.51 -8.45 -11.33
N HIS A 142 -4.43 -7.52 -11.62
CA HIS A 142 -4.84 -7.25 -12.99
C HIS A 142 -3.73 -6.56 -13.81
N PRO A 143 -3.44 -6.99 -15.06
CA PRO A 143 -2.35 -6.42 -15.88
C PRO A 143 -2.47 -4.92 -16.19
N ALA A 144 -3.69 -4.37 -16.20
CA ALA A 144 -3.93 -2.93 -16.38
C ALA A 144 -3.39 -2.10 -15.19
N THR A 145 -3.32 -2.67 -13.98
CA THR A 145 -2.94 -1.95 -12.77
C THR A 145 -1.44 -1.66 -12.77
N GLY A 146 -1.11 -0.38 -12.83
CA GLY A 146 0.26 0.12 -12.82
C GLY A 146 0.70 0.51 -11.41
N TRP A 147 -0.09 1.32 -10.73
CA TRP A 147 0.32 1.95 -9.48
C TRP A 147 -0.78 1.88 -8.44
N CYS A 148 -0.38 1.92 -7.17
CA CYS A 148 -1.31 2.05 -6.06
C CYS A 148 -1.10 3.40 -5.34
N LEU A 149 -2.09 4.29 -5.37
CA LEU A 149 -2.15 5.45 -4.49
C LEU A 149 -2.80 5.01 -3.18
N THR A 150 -2.01 4.94 -2.12
CA THR A 150 -2.43 4.31 -0.87
C THR A 150 -2.01 5.08 0.36
N HIS A 151 -2.75 4.88 1.44
CA HIS A 151 -2.33 5.31 2.78
C HIS A 151 -1.02 4.66 3.25
N GLY A 152 -0.64 3.48 2.72
CA GLY A 152 0.61 2.79 3.08
C GLY A 152 0.52 1.95 4.36
N GLY A 153 -0.68 1.50 4.76
CA GLY A 153 -0.83 0.55 5.85
C GLY A 153 -0.23 -0.81 5.50
N HIS A 154 0.34 -1.48 6.49
CA HIS A 154 1.19 -2.67 6.31
C HIS A 154 0.56 -3.78 5.45
N ASN A 155 -0.73 -4.08 5.65
CA ASN A 155 -1.43 -5.09 4.86
C ASN A 155 -1.49 -4.71 3.36
N THR A 156 -1.86 -3.46 3.04
CA THR A 156 -1.91 -2.99 1.65
C THR A 156 -0.52 -2.96 1.03
N VAL A 157 0.51 -2.60 1.81
CA VAL A 157 1.90 -2.64 1.36
C VAL A 157 2.32 -4.06 0.98
N LEU A 158 2.07 -5.05 1.85
CA LEU A 158 2.43 -6.45 1.58
C LEU A 158 1.67 -7.01 0.36
N GLU A 159 0.39 -6.67 0.19
CA GLU A 159 -0.37 -7.03 -1.01
C GLU A 159 0.19 -6.37 -2.28
N CYS A 160 0.52 -5.07 -2.23
CA CYS A 160 1.15 -4.38 -3.36
C CYS A 160 2.48 -5.03 -3.75
N ILE A 161 3.31 -5.40 -2.76
CA ILE A 161 4.56 -6.14 -3.01
C ILE A 161 4.27 -7.51 -3.62
N HIS A 162 3.32 -8.26 -3.05
CA HIS A 162 2.92 -9.58 -3.53
C HIS A 162 2.50 -9.55 -5.01
N PHE A 163 1.79 -8.52 -5.45
CA PHE A 163 1.37 -8.37 -6.84
C PHE A 163 2.35 -7.58 -7.73
N GLY A 164 3.47 -7.09 -7.18
CA GLY A 164 4.49 -6.37 -7.96
C GLY A 164 4.09 -4.93 -8.33
N ILE A 165 3.24 -4.30 -7.52
CA ILE A 165 2.70 -2.95 -7.72
C ILE A 165 3.48 -1.94 -6.87
N PRO A 166 4.21 -0.99 -7.50
CA PRO A 166 4.81 0.13 -6.78
C PRO A 166 3.75 1.15 -6.33
N MET A 167 4.09 1.93 -5.31
CA MET A 167 3.13 2.74 -4.56
C MET A 167 3.46 4.24 -4.60
N MET A 168 2.41 5.05 -4.55
CA MET A 168 2.43 6.46 -4.14
C MET A 168 1.77 6.52 -2.77
N ILE A 169 2.54 6.86 -1.74
CA ILE A 169 2.10 6.71 -0.35
C ILE A 169 1.70 8.07 0.19
N TRP A 170 0.43 8.18 0.61
CA TRP A 170 -0.18 9.28 1.31
C TRP A 170 -0.36 8.89 2.78
N PRO A 171 0.66 9.02 3.63
CA PRO A 171 0.58 8.55 5.01
C PRO A 171 -0.44 9.38 5.82
N ILE A 172 -1.27 8.71 6.62
CA ILE A 172 -2.26 9.34 7.51
C ILE A 172 -1.85 9.15 8.97
N THR A 173 -1.66 7.91 9.44
CA THR A 173 -1.36 7.61 10.86
C THR A 173 -0.80 6.20 11.09
N ALA A 174 -0.61 5.81 12.36
CA ALA A 174 -0.13 4.50 12.79
C ALA A 174 1.22 4.12 12.17
N ASP A 175 1.31 2.97 11.52
CA ASP A 175 2.48 2.43 10.83
C ASP A 175 2.77 3.12 9.48
N GLN A 176 1.78 3.81 8.92
CA GLN A 176 1.82 4.34 7.56
C GLN A 176 2.99 5.30 7.30
N PRO A 177 3.32 6.28 8.17
CA PRO A 177 4.46 7.17 7.92
C PRO A 177 5.79 6.43 7.94
N VAL A 178 5.94 5.40 8.79
CA VAL A 178 7.18 4.60 8.87
C VAL A 178 7.32 3.75 7.60
N ASN A 179 6.24 3.12 7.15
CA ASN A 179 6.21 2.40 5.87
C ASN A 179 6.52 3.35 4.70
N ALA A 180 5.96 4.55 4.68
CA ALA A 180 6.21 5.55 3.63
C ALA A 180 7.70 5.90 3.54
N VAL A 181 8.36 6.15 4.68
CA VAL A 181 9.80 6.45 4.72
C VAL A 181 10.62 5.24 4.29
N HIS A 182 10.35 4.04 4.83
CA HIS A 182 11.09 2.83 4.46
C HIS A 182 10.99 2.56 2.96
N LEU A 183 9.78 2.51 2.42
CA LEU A 183 9.54 2.17 1.03
C LEU A 183 10.05 3.23 0.05
N SER A 184 9.97 4.51 0.40
CA SER A 184 10.41 5.60 -0.49
C SER A 184 11.90 5.90 -0.40
N TYR A 185 12.48 5.89 0.80
CA TYR A 185 13.84 6.35 1.06
C TYR A 185 14.84 5.19 1.17
N ASN A 186 14.55 4.17 2.00
CA ASN A 186 15.46 3.05 2.23
C ASN A 186 15.41 2.05 1.07
N ALA A 187 14.22 1.50 0.80
CA ALA A 187 14.01 0.47 -0.22
C ALA A 187 13.89 1.06 -1.64
N LYS A 188 13.58 2.36 -1.76
CA LYS A 188 13.43 3.09 -3.05
C LYS A 188 12.44 2.43 -4.00
N MET A 189 11.35 1.87 -3.47
CA MET A 189 10.29 1.14 -4.18
C MET A 189 9.00 1.93 -4.36
N ALA A 190 8.83 3.01 -3.60
CA ALA A 190 7.64 3.86 -3.63
C ALA A 190 8.00 5.34 -3.77
N TYR A 191 6.97 6.17 -3.96
CA TYR A 191 7.02 7.60 -3.70
C TYR A 191 6.30 7.88 -2.38
N GLU A 192 6.84 8.81 -1.61
CA GLU A 192 6.14 9.38 -0.47
C GLU A 192 5.62 10.76 -0.85
N LEU A 193 4.34 11.01 -0.62
CA LEU A 193 3.72 12.32 -0.77
C LEU A 193 3.90 13.10 0.53
N ILE A 194 4.61 14.22 0.45
CA ILE A 194 5.02 15.06 1.58
C ILE A 194 4.01 16.18 1.82
N GLU A 195 3.50 16.80 0.76
CA GLU A 195 2.61 17.97 0.84
C GLU A 195 1.22 17.62 1.42
N VAL A 196 0.93 16.33 1.51
CA VAL A 196 -0.30 15.80 2.09
C VAL A 196 -0.21 15.53 3.59
N ARG A 197 1.00 15.56 4.17
CA ARG A 197 1.21 15.35 5.61
C ARG A 197 0.52 16.45 6.42
N ASN A 198 0.10 16.10 7.63
CA ASN A 198 -0.59 17.00 8.56
C ASN A 198 -0.17 16.72 10.01
N GLY A 199 -0.70 17.49 10.97
CA GLY A 199 -0.40 17.33 12.39
C GLY A 199 1.11 17.39 12.68
N VAL A 200 1.62 16.44 13.47
CA VAL A 200 3.06 16.33 13.76
C VAL A 200 3.90 16.08 12.50
N GLY A 201 3.31 15.52 11.44
CA GLY A 201 3.96 15.27 10.17
C GLY A 201 4.19 16.53 9.31
N ALA A 202 3.58 17.66 9.68
CA ALA A 202 3.76 18.96 9.00
C ALA A 202 5.02 19.72 9.45
N GLY A 203 5.77 19.18 10.42
CA GLY A 203 7.04 19.74 10.88
C GLY A 203 8.21 19.51 9.90
N VAL A 204 9.38 20.00 10.29
CA VAL A 204 10.61 19.82 9.52
C VAL A 204 10.97 18.33 9.43
N ILE A 205 11.13 17.84 8.20
CA ILE A 205 11.51 16.47 7.91
C ILE A 205 13.03 16.37 8.04
N HIS A 206 13.52 15.73 9.11
CA HIS A 206 14.95 15.63 9.41
C HIS A 206 15.82 15.14 8.24
N ARG A 207 15.33 14.17 7.45
CA ARG A 207 16.07 13.63 6.29
C ARG A 207 16.18 14.60 5.09
N THR A 208 15.43 15.70 5.08
CA THR A 208 15.46 16.70 3.99
C THR A 208 15.72 18.13 4.47
N GLY A 209 15.55 18.41 5.76
CA GLY A 209 15.61 19.76 6.32
C GLY A 209 14.42 20.66 5.94
N LYS A 210 13.38 20.13 5.28
CA LYS A 210 12.23 20.90 4.79
C LYS A 210 10.94 20.48 5.49
N ALA A 211 10.04 21.43 5.72
CA ALA A 211 8.66 21.17 6.10
C ALA A 211 7.77 21.21 4.84
N PRO A 212 6.68 20.43 4.77
CA PRO A 212 5.69 20.59 3.69
C PRO A 212 5.10 22.00 3.71
N LEU A 213 4.84 22.55 2.52
CA LEU A 213 4.04 23.78 2.40
C LEU A 213 2.58 23.48 2.73
N GLY A 214 2.10 22.30 2.35
CA GLY A 214 0.78 21.80 2.68
C GLY A 214 -0.37 22.50 1.96
N THR A 215 -0.10 23.35 0.98
CA THR A 215 -1.12 24.02 0.16
C THR A 215 -1.66 23.11 -0.93
N ILE A 216 -2.82 23.44 -1.49
CA ILE A 216 -3.42 22.71 -2.61
C ILE A 216 -2.50 22.70 -3.83
N ASP A 217 -1.89 23.85 -4.14
CA ASP A 217 -0.96 23.96 -5.26
C ASP A 217 0.29 23.11 -5.03
N ALA A 218 0.84 23.08 -3.81
CA ALA A 218 1.99 22.24 -3.50
C ALA A 218 1.68 20.74 -3.64
N VAL A 219 0.50 20.30 -3.21
CA VAL A 219 0.03 18.92 -3.43
C VAL A 219 -0.07 18.59 -4.92
N ARG A 220 -0.63 19.51 -5.71
CA ARG A 220 -0.76 19.32 -7.17
C ARG A 220 0.60 19.28 -7.86
N ASP A 221 1.53 20.15 -7.49
CA ASP A 221 2.87 20.21 -8.05
C ASP A 221 3.69 18.96 -7.69
N GLU A 222 3.64 18.54 -6.42
CA GLU A 222 4.27 17.31 -5.97
C GLU A 222 3.73 16.09 -6.74
N LEU A 223 2.40 15.92 -6.77
CA LEU A 223 1.79 14.78 -7.43
C LEU A 223 2.07 14.79 -8.95
N ARG A 224 2.05 15.96 -9.60
CA ARG A 224 2.43 16.09 -11.03
C ARG A 224 3.85 15.61 -11.28
N SER A 225 4.80 16.02 -10.43
CA SER A 225 6.20 15.57 -10.50
C SER A 225 6.36 14.08 -10.21
N VAL A 226 5.60 13.54 -9.25
CA VAL A 226 5.58 12.10 -8.93
C VAL A 226 5.04 11.30 -10.12
N LEU A 227 3.92 11.69 -10.72
CA LEU A 227 3.31 10.99 -11.86
C LEU A 227 4.25 10.95 -13.07
N ALA A 228 4.90 12.08 -13.40
CA ALA A 228 5.86 12.14 -14.50
C ALA A 228 7.02 11.15 -14.31
N ARG A 229 7.53 10.99 -13.09
CA ARG A 229 8.57 10.00 -12.76
C ARG A 229 8.03 8.57 -12.69
N ALA A 230 6.82 8.40 -12.16
CA ALA A 230 6.15 7.10 -12.01
C ALA A 230 5.87 6.43 -13.36
N PHE A 231 5.51 7.19 -14.39
CA PHE A 231 5.32 6.66 -15.74
C PHE A 231 6.59 6.73 -16.60
N GLY A 232 7.75 7.02 -16.00
CA GLY A 232 9.07 7.05 -16.64
C GLY A 232 10.05 6.00 -16.10
N GLU A 233 11.35 6.22 -16.35
CA GLU A 233 12.42 5.28 -15.99
C GLU A 233 12.54 5.05 -14.47
N ASP A 234 12.34 6.09 -13.64
CA ASP A 234 12.38 5.94 -12.18
C ASP A 234 11.27 4.99 -11.69
N GLY A 235 10.07 5.13 -12.25
CA GLY A 235 8.95 4.24 -11.99
C GLY A 235 9.22 2.79 -12.41
N ALA A 236 9.83 2.58 -13.58
CA ALA A 236 10.26 1.25 -14.02
C ALA A 236 11.28 0.64 -13.04
N ALA A 237 12.26 1.43 -12.58
CA ALA A 237 13.26 0.99 -11.62
C ALA A 237 12.65 0.67 -10.24
N LYS A 238 11.64 1.44 -9.79
CA LYS A 238 10.87 1.15 -8.57
C LYS A 238 10.15 -0.18 -8.67
N ARG A 239 9.47 -0.45 -9.79
CA ARG A 239 8.80 -1.74 -10.01
C ARG A 239 9.79 -2.91 -9.97
N GLN A 240 10.95 -2.78 -10.59
CA GLN A 240 11.97 -3.84 -10.55
C GLN A 240 12.45 -4.13 -9.12
N ARG A 241 12.53 -3.11 -8.26
CA ARG A 241 12.83 -3.31 -6.84
C ARG A 241 11.69 -4.05 -6.14
N VAL A 242 10.44 -3.64 -6.35
CA VAL A 242 9.26 -4.34 -5.77
C VAL A 242 9.24 -5.80 -6.19
N LEU A 243 9.47 -6.11 -7.47
CA LEU A 243 9.49 -7.49 -7.98
C LEU A 243 10.60 -8.34 -7.34
N ARG A 244 11.80 -7.79 -7.12
CA ARG A 244 12.85 -8.51 -6.39
C ARG A 244 12.45 -8.81 -4.95
N LEU A 245 11.82 -7.86 -4.26
CA LEU A 245 11.35 -8.10 -2.90
C LEU A 245 10.18 -9.11 -2.89
N ARG A 246 9.29 -9.06 -3.88
CA ARG A 246 8.23 -10.07 -4.08
C ARG A 246 8.82 -11.49 -4.13
N GLU A 247 9.87 -11.70 -4.92
CA GLU A 247 10.53 -13.01 -5.03
C GLU A 247 11.09 -13.49 -3.69
N VAL A 248 11.75 -12.61 -2.94
CA VAL A 248 12.25 -12.91 -1.59
C VAL A 248 11.10 -13.29 -0.65
N LEU A 249 10.06 -12.45 -0.59
CA LEU A 249 8.93 -12.65 0.32
C LEU A 249 8.08 -13.88 -0.04
N ALA A 250 8.01 -14.26 -1.31
CA ALA A 250 7.35 -15.50 -1.73
C ALA A 250 8.05 -16.76 -1.18
N GLY A 251 9.37 -16.68 -0.94
CA GLY A 251 10.15 -17.75 -0.34
C GLY A 251 9.95 -17.92 1.16
N ALA A 252 9.34 -16.96 1.86
CA ALA A 252 9.22 -16.96 3.32
C ALA A 252 8.44 -18.18 3.86
N TRP A 253 7.47 -18.67 3.11
CA TRP A 253 6.61 -19.82 3.46
C TRP A 253 6.94 -21.11 2.70
N ALA A 254 8.01 -21.13 1.91
CA ALA A 254 8.53 -22.36 1.32
C ALA A 254 8.97 -23.36 2.41
N GLU A 255 9.25 -24.62 2.04
CA GLU A 255 9.62 -25.68 2.98
C GLU A 255 10.73 -25.29 3.98
N ASN A 256 11.73 -24.53 3.50
CA ASN A 256 12.85 -24.01 4.31
C ASN A 256 12.80 -22.49 4.53
N GLY A 257 11.66 -21.87 4.25
CA GLY A 257 11.44 -20.44 4.36
C GLY A 257 11.50 -19.93 5.80
N VAL A 258 11.88 -18.67 5.97
CA VAL A 258 12.07 -18.05 7.30
C VAL A 258 10.80 -18.10 8.14
N ALA A 259 9.64 -17.79 7.57
CA ALA A 259 8.37 -17.80 8.31
C ALA A 259 7.95 -19.23 8.67
N ARG A 260 8.13 -20.19 7.75
CA ARG A 260 7.83 -21.60 8.02
C ARG A 260 8.66 -22.13 9.19
N ARG A 261 9.96 -21.85 9.20
CA ARG A 261 10.87 -22.26 10.27
C ARG A 261 10.56 -21.57 11.59
N GLU A 262 10.44 -20.24 11.60
CA GLU A 262 10.23 -19.48 12.84
C GLU A 262 8.87 -19.75 13.48
N VAL A 263 7.83 -20.03 12.69
CA VAL A 263 6.55 -20.48 13.23
C VAL A 263 6.65 -21.90 13.79
N GLY A 264 7.43 -22.79 13.17
CA GLY A 264 7.73 -24.11 13.74
C GLY A 264 8.43 -24.01 15.10
N GLU A 265 9.51 -23.22 15.17
CA GLU A 265 10.24 -22.95 16.41
C GLU A 265 9.34 -22.34 17.49
N PHE A 266 8.46 -21.40 17.11
CA PHE A 266 7.47 -20.84 18.03
C PHE A 266 6.54 -21.92 18.61
N LEU A 267 6.05 -22.84 17.77
CA LEU A 267 5.16 -23.92 18.20
C LEU A 267 5.87 -24.90 19.15
N ASP A 268 7.11 -25.27 18.85
CA ASP A 268 7.93 -26.12 19.72
C ASP A 268 8.18 -25.46 21.09
N ASP A 269 8.48 -24.15 21.09
CA ASP A 269 8.68 -23.38 22.32
C ASP A 269 7.40 -23.31 23.17
N VAL A 270 6.24 -22.99 22.59
CA VAL A 270 5.01 -22.84 23.38
C VAL A 270 4.44 -24.18 23.86
N THR A 271 4.71 -25.29 23.15
CA THR A 271 4.26 -26.63 23.57
C THR A 271 5.13 -27.24 24.67
N THR A 272 6.35 -26.73 24.85
CA THR A 272 7.27 -27.15 25.92
C THR A 272 7.18 -26.27 27.17
N MET A 273 6.39 -25.19 27.14
CA MET A 273 6.14 -24.35 28.31
C MET A 273 5.36 -25.10 29.39
N PRO A 274 5.73 -24.95 30.68
CA PRO A 274 4.93 -25.48 31.79
C PRO A 274 3.50 -24.93 31.72
N ALA A 275 2.51 -25.78 31.99
CA ALA A 275 1.13 -25.30 32.16
C ALA A 275 1.08 -24.24 33.27
N ALA A 276 0.43 -23.11 32.97
CA ALA A 276 0.26 -22.00 33.91
C ALA A 276 -0.64 -22.38 35.10
#